data_AF-A0A7X8VJ97-F1
#
_entry.id   AF-A0A7X8VJ97-F1
#
_cell.length_a   1.000
_cell.length_b   1.000
_cell.length_c   1.000
_cell.angle_alpha   90.00
_cell.angle_beta   90.00
_cell.angle_gamma   90.00
#
_symmetry.space_group_name_H-M   'P 1'
#
loop_
_entity.id
_entity.type
_entity.pdbx_description
1 polymer ?
#
loop_
_entity_poly.entity_id
_entity_poly.type
_entity_poly.pdbx_seq_one_letter_code
_entity_poly.pdbx_strand_id
1 'polypeptide(L)' 'LDYRGARFSFGYGSCPSLEDRAKMVELLEPERIGVTLSEELQLHPEQSTDAFVLYHPEAKYFNV' A
#
# COMPACT_ATOMS: atom_id res chain seq x y z
N LEU A 1 -9.65 15.41 -0.87
CA LEU A 1 -9.50 14.58 -2.09
C LEU A 1 -10.62 14.98 -3.01
N ASP A 2 -10.33 15.31 -4.27
CA ASP A 2 -11.37 15.72 -5.23
C ASP A 2 -12.16 14.52 -5.80
N TYR A 3 -12.16 13.40 -5.08
CA TYR A 3 -12.83 12.14 -5.42
C TYR A 3 -13.29 11.43 -4.14
N ARG A 4 -14.26 10.50 -4.27
CA ARG A 4 -14.78 9.69 -3.16
C ARG A 4 -13.80 8.59 -2.78
N GLY A 5 -13.56 8.44 -1.48
CA GLY A 5 -12.66 7.43 -0.94
C GLY A 5 -11.20 7.89 -0.92
N ALA A 6 -10.32 7.01 -0.48
CA ALA A 6 -8.89 7.26 -0.44
C ALA A 6 -8.10 5.99 -0.75
N ARG A 7 -6.89 6.16 -1.32
CA ARG A 7 -5.92 5.08 -1.51
C ARG A 7 -4.80 5.25 -0.52
N PHE A 8 -4.48 4.24 0.26
CA PHE A 8 -3.45 4.26 1.29
C PHE A 8 -2.36 3.26 0.94
N SER A 9 -1.11 3.59 1.28
CA SER A 9 0.04 2.71 1.12
C SER A 9 0.87 2.73 2.40
N PHE A 10 1.58 1.64 2.66
CA PHE A 10 2.42 1.48 3.84
C PHE A 10 3.69 2.33 3.74
N GLY A 11 4.16 2.84 4.88
CA GLY A 11 5.27 3.80 4.98
C GLY A 11 4.88 5.27 4.88
N TYR A 12 3.60 5.58 4.66
CA TYR A 12 3.07 6.95 4.67
C TYR A 12 2.44 7.30 6.01
N GLY A 13 2.20 8.58 6.29
CA GLY A 13 1.73 9.04 7.60
C GLY A 13 0.43 8.40 8.12
N SER A 14 -0.47 7.97 7.22
CA SER A 14 -1.70 7.26 7.62
C SER A 14 -1.47 5.78 7.95
N CYS A 15 -0.38 5.20 7.46
CA CYS A 15 -0.01 3.79 7.59
C CYS A 15 1.52 3.65 7.71
N PRO A 16 2.14 4.09 8.82
CA PRO A 16 3.59 4.28 8.89
C PRO A 16 4.39 2.96 8.95
N SER A 17 3.77 1.87 9.41
CA SER A 17 4.43 0.57 9.51
C SER A 17 4.61 -0.04 8.12
N LEU A 18 5.87 -0.29 7.73
CA LEU A 18 6.17 -1.02 6.50
C LEU A 18 5.90 -2.52 6.63
N GLU A 19 5.92 -3.09 7.84
CA GLU A 19 5.72 -4.53 8.07
C GLU A 19 4.35 -5.02 7.60
N ASP A 20 3.34 -4.15 7.64
CA ASP A 20 2.00 -4.48 7.16
C ASP A 20 1.92 -4.70 5.63
N ARG A 21 2.93 -4.26 4.88
CA ARG A 21 3.08 -4.56 3.45
C ARG A 21 3.16 -6.05 3.18
N ALA A 22 3.77 -6.84 4.08
CA ALA A 22 3.89 -8.29 3.91
C ALA A 22 2.50 -8.95 3.78
N LYS A 23 1.52 -8.51 4.57
CA LYS A 23 0.13 -9.00 4.50
C LYS A 23 -0.51 -8.68 3.15
N MET A 24 -0.25 -7.48 2.62
CA MET A 24 -0.78 -7.08 1.31
C MET A 24 -0.17 -7.90 0.17
N VAL A 25 1.14 -8.15 0.22
CA VAL A 25 1.83 -9.00 -0.77
C VAL A 25 1.29 -10.44 -0.71
N GLU A 26 1.13 -11.01 0.49
CA GLU A 26 0.53 -12.34 0.67
C GLU A 26 -0.88 -12.44 0.06
N LEU A 27 -1.74 -11.43 0.28
CA LEU A 27 -3.11 -11.43 -0.22
C LEU A 27 -3.21 -11.21 -1.74
N LEU A 28 -2.28 -10.46 -2.32
CA LEU A 28 -2.35 -10.05 -3.73
C LEU A 28 -1.56 -10.95 -4.68
N GLU A 29 -0.57 -11.69 -4.18
CA GLU A 29 0.34 -12.54 -4.97
C GLU A 29 0.93 -11.77 -6.17
N PRO A 30 1.60 -10.63 -5.94
CA PRO A 30 2.07 -9.73 -6.98
C PRO A 30 3.15 -10.35 -7.89
N GLU A 31 3.72 -11.49 -7.51
CA GLU A 31 4.66 -12.27 -8.34
C GLU A 31 4.04 -12.65 -9.68
N ARG A 32 2.70 -12.77 -9.75
CA ARG A 32 1.95 -13.01 -10.99
C ARG A 32 2.12 -11.91 -12.05
N ILE A 33 2.55 -10.72 -11.63
CA ILE A 33 2.90 -9.59 -12.51
C ILE A 33 4.40 -9.23 -12.45
N GLY A 34 5.23 -10.10 -11.87
CA GLY A 34 6.68 -9.89 -11.78
C GLY A 34 7.12 -8.88 -10.72
N VAL A 35 6.27 -8.58 -9.73
CA VAL A 35 6.62 -7.72 -8.59
C VAL A 35 6.88 -8.59 -7.36
N THR A 36 7.96 -8.32 -6.63
CA THR A 36 8.35 -9.04 -5.41
C THR A 36 8.58 -8.07 -4.24
N LEU A 37 8.61 -8.60 -3.02
CA LEU A 37 8.97 -7.85 -1.81
C LEU A 37 10.41 -8.20 -1.38
N SER A 38 11.27 -7.21 -1.16
CA SER A 38 12.61 -7.44 -0.60
C SER A 38 12.60 -7.66 0.91
N GLU A 39 13.75 -8.06 1.45
CA GLU A 39 13.98 -8.19 2.90
C GLU A 39 13.73 -6.87 3.65
N GLU A 40 14.04 -5.72 3.03
CA GLU A 40 13.77 -4.37 3.56
C GLU A 40 12.35 -3.88 3.28
N LEU A 41 11.44 -4.80 2.90
CA LEU A 41 10.04 -4.52 2.62
C LEU A 41 9.83 -3.54 1.47
N GLN A 42 10.77 -3.43 0.52
CA GLN A 42 10.59 -2.61 -0.68
C GLN A 42 10.01 -3.45 -1.81
N LEU A 43 9.21 -2.83 -2.67
CA LEU A 43 8.72 -3.49 -3.88
C LEU A 43 9.83 -3.49 -4.94
N HIS A 44 9.98 -4.61 -5.63
CA HIS A 44 10.92 -4.78 -6.74
C HIS A 44 10.16 -5.19 -8.01
N PRO A 45 10.35 -4.51 -9.15
CA PRO A 45 11.23 -3.35 -9.37
C PRO A 45 10.81 -2.11 -8.58
N GLU A 46 11.74 -1.21 -8.31
CA GLU A 46 11.52 -0.06 -7.41
C GLU A 46 10.45 0.91 -7.94
N GLN A 47 10.21 0.94 -9.24
CA GLN A 47 9.09 1.67 -9.86
C GLN A 47 7.76 0.93 -9.75
N SER A 48 7.51 0.33 -8.59
CA SER A 48 6.24 -0.33 -8.25
C SER A 48 5.47 0.46 -7.20
N THR A 49 4.16 0.24 -7.14
CA THR A 49 3.29 0.85 -6.13
C THR A 49 2.28 -0.16 -5.64
N ASP A 50 2.10 -0.20 -4.33
CA ASP A 50 1.01 -0.91 -3.67
C ASP A 50 0.07 0.10 -3.01
N ALA A 51 -1.20 -0.28 -2.86
CA ALA A 51 -2.15 0.48 -2.09
C ALA A 51 -3.38 -0.38 -1.76
N PHE A 52 -4.08 -0.01 -0.69
CA PHE A 52 -5.45 -0.43 -0.46
C PHE A 52 -6.40 0.76 -0.64
N VAL A 53 -7.61 0.50 -1.10
CA VAL A 53 -8.61 1.51 -1.41
C VAL A 53 -9.77 1.39 -0.43
N LEU A 54 -10.12 2.50 0.22
CA LEU A 54 -11.32 2.62 1.04
C LEU A 54 -12.37 3.45 0.31
N TYR A 55 -13.56 2.87 0.13
CA TYR A 55 -14.68 3.51 -0.57
C TYR A 55 -15.51 4.45 0.31
N HIS A 56 -15.23 4.50 1.62
CA HIS A 56 -15.98 5.32 2.56
C HIS A 56 -15.87 6.81 2.19
N PRO A 57 -16.98 7.58 2.13
CA PRO A 57 -16.95 8.98 1.69
C PRO A 57 -16.12 9.89 2.61
N GLU A 58 -15.93 9.50 3.87
CA GLU A 58 -15.10 10.24 4.83
C GLU A 58 -13.63 9.79 4.87
N ALA A 59 -13.24 8.81 4.05
CA ALA A 59 -11.85 8.39 3.99
C ALA A 59 -10.98 9.56 3.50
N LYS A 60 -9.95 9.89 4.28
CA LYS A 60 -9.02 11.00 4.04
C LYS A 60 -7.63 10.62 4.52
N TYR A 61 -6.62 11.29 3.97
CA TYR A 61 -5.26 11.19 4.51
C TYR A 61 -5.20 11.85 5.89
N PHE A 62 -4.47 11.21 6.80
CA PHE A 62 -4.17 11.69 8.15
C PHE A 62 -2.75 11.25 8.54
N ASN A 63 -2.20 11.81 9.61
CA ASN A 63 -0.94 11.36 10.19
C ASN A 63 -1.21 10.82 11.59
N VAL A 64 -0.65 9.65 11.88
CA VAL A 64 -0.61 9.07 13.24
C VAL A 64 0.51 9.73 14.05
#